data_AF-A0A9X5BKA7-F1
#
_entry.id   AF-A0A9X5BKA7-F1
#
_cell.length_a   1.000
_cell.length_b   1.000
_cell.length_c   1.000
_cell.angle_alpha   90.00
_cell.angle_beta   90.00
_cell.angle_gamma   90.00
#
_symmetry.space_group_name_H-M   'P 1'
#
loop_
_entity.id
_entity.type
_entity.pdbx_description
1 polymer ?
#
loop_
_entity_poly.entity_id
_entity_poly.type
_entity_poly.pdbx_seq_one_letter_code
_entity_poly.pdbx_strand_id
1 'polypeptide(L)'
;MEKKKGYSMFERDKLDPADSMRIERNIYFEEQTADLSGLTALPLEQLQALREEYAAAEQAAFEALQEQAAAWDEQAGKTLAIDKAIEYVRTPEATHTANQWEATDYGKHISNRVYQMRYHISENTRYDREKEKSIPYSWTLSWSIYTNSPHNYGQAKIAGQERKVFADKAAMEKYLNGRIKAYQHLFTEVSPPIPPEYAEHFKVNGQLLPGYAIDGEERAQPTAEKAAPTTAEPPQDTEQRKERETINEQFSILIDSRSRFETGEAGGAWLPMPTTTEQLHAAMESVGITADNPQDFFINGYASTEDCPFDLPLSVIQSASMDELNYFGKLLEMQSDGDKDKFTAAVTHGEYAGSMKDLINLAQNLDCYWLYPTVRSEEDYGYYLIDELDELELPEEAKKYFKYEEYGRDAVSKDKGQFTEQGYIYNNQNTFTEWYRGTENEIPKEYRVMSFPQPEHDGQDKTFMDAAATEQTDRTAAEQPQEPRPVIPIVLTSGKPAEKLKEITDRLEQGITELFDSERYREYLKVMSKFHNYSFRNTVLIAMQKPDASLLAGFSAWKNNFERNVMRGEKGIKIIAPSPYKIKQEMQKIDPH
;
A
#
# COMPACT_ATOMS: atom_id res chain seq x y z
N MET A 1 27.63 51.25 -18.36
CA MET A 1 28.81 50.46 -17.98
C MET A 1 28.30 49.18 -17.36
N GLU A 2 27.99 48.18 -18.18
CA GLU A 2 27.65 46.84 -17.70
C GLU A 2 28.92 46.24 -17.09
N LYS A 3 28.86 45.93 -15.79
CA LYS A 3 29.91 45.13 -15.15
C LYS A 3 29.95 43.82 -15.92
N LYS A 4 31.07 43.54 -16.61
CA LYS A 4 31.37 42.22 -17.17
C LYS A 4 31.34 41.24 -16.00
N LYS A 5 30.20 40.61 -15.78
CA LYS A 5 30.07 39.51 -14.82
C LYS A 5 30.85 38.37 -15.47
N GLY A 6 31.91 37.88 -14.82
CA GLY A 6 32.69 36.73 -15.28
C GLY A 6 31.93 35.40 -15.21
N TYR A 7 30.60 35.47 -15.31
CA TYR A 7 29.68 34.36 -15.23
C TYR A 7 28.42 34.70 -16.03
N SER A 8 27.83 33.68 -16.66
CA SER A 8 26.47 33.73 -17.21
C SER A 8 25.48 33.08 -16.26
N MET A 9 24.22 33.50 -16.40
CA MET A 9 23.10 32.96 -15.64
C MET A 9 22.04 32.47 -16.62
N PHE A 10 21.57 31.25 -16.43
CA PHE A 10 20.46 30.66 -17.16
C PHE A 10 19.22 30.64 -16.26
N GLU A 11 18.10 31.11 -16.79
CA GLU A 11 16.82 31.23 -16.07
C GLU A 11 15.75 30.42 -16.79
N ARG A 12 15.03 29.57 -16.05
CA ARG A 12 13.89 28.80 -16.58
C ARG A 12 12.72 28.81 -15.61
N ASP A 13 12.16 29.99 -15.41
CA ASP A 13 11.05 30.20 -14.50
C ASP A 13 9.70 29.94 -15.21
N LYS A 14 8.79 29.24 -14.53
CA LYS A 14 7.42 28.96 -15.00
C LYS A 14 6.44 29.08 -13.84
N LEU A 15 5.28 29.67 -14.11
CA LEU A 15 4.17 29.71 -13.16
C LEU A 15 2.88 29.33 -13.87
N ASP A 16 2.29 28.20 -13.46
CA ASP A 16 0.96 27.74 -13.80
C ASP A 16 0.05 27.97 -12.57
N PRO A 17 -0.84 28.99 -12.60
CA PRO A 17 -1.68 29.32 -11.44
C PRO A 17 -2.51 28.14 -10.96
N ALA A 18 -2.61 27.96 -9.64
CA ALA A 18 -3.33 26.87 -8.97
C ALA A 18 -2.79 25.45 -9.24
N ASP A 19 -1.65 25.32 -9.93
CA ASP A 19 -1.07 24.03 -10.32
C ASP A 19 0.42 23.94 -9.94
N SER A 20 1.31 24.73 -10.58
CA SER A 20 2.75 24.61 -10.35
C SER A 20 3.54 25.93 -10.45
N MET A 21 4.58 26.07 -9.64
CA MET A 21 5.56 27.15 -9.72
C MET A 21 6.98 26.56 -9.77
N ARG A 22 7.76 26.92 -10.79
CA ARG A 22 9.15 26.49 -10.99
C ARG A 22 10.05 27.71 -11.12
N ILE A 23 11.08 27.77 -10.29
CA ILE A 23 12.17 28.76 -10.38
C ILE A 23 13.47 27.98 -10.51
N GLU A 24 14.16 28.13 -11.64
CA GLU A 24 15.39 27.38 -11.91
C GLU A 24 16.47 28.34 -12.41
N ARG A 25 17.56 28.43 -11.64
CA ARG A 25 18.67 29.37 -11.87
C ARG A 25 20.00 28.62 -11.87
N ASN A 26 20.68 28.58 -13.02
CA ASN A 26 22.00 27.96 -13.17
C ASN A 26 23.05 29.03 -13.44
N ILE A 27 24.19 28.97 -12.74
CA ILE A 27 25.31 29.91 -12.93
C ILE A 27 26.46 29.17 -13.59
N TYR A 28 26.96 29.72 -14.70
CA TYR A 28 28.10 29.19 -15.44
C TYR A 28 29.26 30.18 -15.38
N PHE A 29 30.46 29.69 -15.09
CA PHE A 29 31.65 30.52 -15.07
C PHE A 29 32.17 30.77 -16.48
N GLU A 30 32.49 32.02 -16.82
CA GLU A 30 32.98 32.39 -18.15
C GLU A 30 34.46 32.79 -18.11
N GLU A 31 35.34 31.85 -18.42
CA GLU A 31 36.80 32.05 -18.37
C GLU A 31 37.29 33.19 -19.26
N GLN A 32 36.59 33.49 -20.36
CA GLN A 32 37.00 34.52 -21.33
C GLN A 32 36.70 35.95 -20.86
N THR A 33 35.75 36.11 -19.94
CA THR A 33 35.26 37.41 -19.47
C THR A 33 35.53 37.63 -17.98
N ALA A 34 35.88 36.57 -17.24
CA ALA A 34 36.20 36.61 -15.83
C ALA A 34 37.60 37.13 -15.53
N ASP A 35 37.68 38.12 -14.63
CA ASP A 35 38.94 38.57 -14.04
C ASP A 35 39.07 38.01 -12.61
N LEU A 36 39.88 36.96 -12.47
CA LEU A 36 40.18 36.33 -11.17
C LEU A 36 41.40 36.93 -10.47
N SER A 37 42.09 37.90 -11.09
CA SER A 37 43.40 38.38 -10.63
C SER A 37 43.36 38.87 -9.17
N GLY A 38 42.30 39.58 -8.78
CA GLY A 38 42.10 40.05 -7.41
C GLY A 38 41.85 38.94 -6.38
N LEU A 39 41.21 37.83 -6.76
CA LEU A 39 40.96 36.69 -5.88
C LEU A 39 42.21 35.80 -5.76
N THR A 40 42.94 35.60 -6.86
CA THR A 40 44.18 34.80 -6.86
C THR A 40 45.34 35.42 -6.06
N ALA A 41 45.25 36.70 -5.71
CA ALA A 41 46.23 37.39 -4.87
C ALA A 41 46.03 37.15 -3.36
N LEU A 42 44.89 36.55 -2.96
CA LEU A 42 44.56 36.31 -1.56
C LEU A 42 45.09 34.93 -1.09
N PRO A 43 45.47 34.78 0.18
CA PRO A 43 45.83 33.49 0.75
C PRO A 43 44.60 32.56 0.82
N LEU A 44 44.86 31.25 0.74
CA LEU A 44 43.82 30.21 0.65
C LEU A 44 42.81 30.27 1.80
N GLU A 45 43.25 30.58 3.02
CA GLU A 45 42.37 30.73 4.20
C GLU A 45 41.36 31.87 4.03
N GLN A 46 41.75 33.00 3.44
CA GLN A 46 40.85 34.13 3.20
C GLN A 46 39.84 33.84 2.08
N LEU A 47 40.25 33.08 1.06
CA LEU A 47 39.35 32.63 0.00
C LEU A 47 38.30 31.63 0.53
N GLN A 48 38.70 30.75 1.45
CA GLN A 48 37.77 29.83 2.11
C GLN A 48 36.76 30.57 2.99
N ALA A 49 37.21 31.54 3.79
CA ALA A 49 36.32 32.35 4.61
C ALA A 49 35.30 33.14 3.77
N LEU A 50 35.74 33.76 2.66
CA LEU A 50 34.83 34.46 1.75
C LEU A 50 33.83 33.51 1.08
N ARG A 51 34.26 32.29 0.72
CA ARG A 51 33.35 31.27 0.18
C ARG A 51 32.27 30.90 1.19
N GLU A 52 32.64 30.69 2.45
CA GLU A 52 31.68 30.37 3.51
C GLU A 52 30.69 31.51 3.75
N GLU A 53 31.16 32.77 3.73
CA GLU A 53 30.30 33.95 3.82
C GLU A 53 29.30 34.03 2.66
N TYR A 54 29.76 33.86 1.41
CA TYR A 54 28.87 33.87 0.25
C TYR A 54 27.91 32.69 0.23
N ALA A 55 28.36 31.49 0.58
CA ALA A 55 27.49 30.31 0.69
C ALA A 55 26.42 30.49 1.76
N ALA A 56 26.75 31.10 2.90
CA ALA A 56 25.77 31.44 3.93
C ALA A 56 24.75 32.48 3.45
N ALA A 57 25.19 33.48 2.67
CA ALA A 57 24.28 34.46 2.08
C ALA A 57 23.36 33.83 1.01
N GLU A 58 23.87 32.90 0.19
CA GLU A 58 23.07 32.12 -0.77
C GLU A 58 22.01 31.27 -0.05
N GLN A 59 22.39 30.61 1.04
CA GLN A 59 21.46 29.83 1.85
C GLN A 59 20.35 30.70 2.47
N ALA A 60 20.68 31.89 3.00
CA ALA A 60 19.70 32.81 3.53
C ALA A 60 18.72 33.33 2.45
N ALA A 61 19.21 33.56 1.22
CA ALA A 61 18.35 33.93 0.09
C ALA A 61 17.41 32.78 -0.32
N PHE A 62 17.88 31.53 -0.25
CA PHE A 62 17.06 30.35 -0.49
C PHE A 62 15.96 30.18 0.56
N GLU A 63 16.28 30.36 1.84
CA GLU A 63 15.29 30.32 2.93
C GLU A 63 14.20 31.39 2.76
N ALA A 64 14.58 32.62 2.40
CA ALA A 64 13.62 33.68 2.09
C ALA A 64 12.72 33.33 0.89
N LEU A 65 13.25 32.63 -0.12
CA LEU A 65 12.47 32.16 -1.26
C LEU A 65 11.51 31.04 -0.87
N GLN A 66 11.89 30.15 0.06
CA GLN A 66 10.99 29.14 0.62
C GLN A 66 9.80 29.77 1.35
N GLU A 67 10.02 30.85 2.12
CA GLU A 67 8.92 31.57 2.77
C GLU A 67 7.94 32.16 1.74
N GLN A 68 8.45 32.72 0.63
CA GLN A 68 7.61 33.23 -0.46
C GLN A 68 6.89 32.11 -1.21
N ALA A 69 7.53 30.95 -1.37
CA ALA A 69 6.90 29.76 -1.97
C ALA A 69 5.74 29.25 -1.10
N ALA A 70 5.91 29.20 0.22
CA ALA A 70 4.84 28.83 1.15
C ALA A 70 3.66 29.82 1.10
N ALA A 71 3.93 31.12 0.98
CA ALA A 71 2.89 32.12 0.78
C ALA A 71 2.14 31.94 -0.56
N TRP A 72 2.85 31.50 -1.61
CA TRP A 72 2.23 31.10 -2.87
C TRP A 72 1.36 29.85 -2.71
N ASP A 73 1.81 28.82 -1.97
CA ASP A 73 1.04 27.58 -1.74
C ASP A 73 -0.34 27.87 -1.15
N GLU A 74 -0.41 28.75 -0.13
CA GLU A 74 -1.69 29.15 0.48
C GLU A 74 -2.63 29.83 -0.53
N GLN A 75 -2.08 30.65 -1.42
CA GLN A 75 -2.85 31.37 -2.43
C GLN A 75 -3.26 30.45 -3.59
N ALA A 76 -2.37 29.55 -4.00
CA ALA A 76 -2.63 28.54 -5.02
C ALA A 76 -3.73 27.59 -4.55
N GLY A 77 -3.71 27.15 -3.29
CA GLY A 77 -4.77 26.33 -2.70
C GLY A 77 -6.15 27.03 -2.73
N LYS A 78 -6.21 28.32 -2.41
CA LYS A 78 -7.46 29.12 -2.52
C LYS A 78 -7.95 29.22 -3.97
N THR A 79 -7.03 29.40 -4.91
CA THR A 79 -7.36 29.52 -6.33
C THR A 79 -7.87 28.18 -6.87
N LEU A 80 -7.20 27.08 -6.53
CA LEU A 80 -7.62 25.72 -6.88
C LEU A 80 -9.02 25.41 -6.33
N ALA A 81 -9.31 25.77 -5.08
CA ALA A 81 -10.63 25.59 -4.50
C ALA A 81 -11.71 26.36 -5.28
N ILE A 82 -11.41 27.57 -5.75
CA ILE A 82 -12.31 28.36 -6.60
C ILE A 82 -12.48 27.69 -7.97
N ASP A 83 -11.40 27.21 -8.60
CA ASP A 83 -11.48 26.53 -9.89
C ASP A 83 -12.32 25.26 -9.81
N LYS A 84 -12.20 24.50 -8.71
CA LYS A 84 -13.03 23.33 -8.42
C LYS A 84 -14.49 23.68 -8.12
N ALA A 85 -14.75 24.82 -7.50
CA ALA A 85 -16.12 25.34 -7.34
C ALA A 85 -16.72 25.82 -8.67
N ILE A 86 -15.92 26.44 -9.54
CA ILE A 86 -16.34 26.82 -10.90
C ILE A 86 -16.67 25.58 -11.72
N GLU A 87 -15.84 24.53 -11.63
CA GLU A 87 -16.10 23.22 -12.25
C GLU A 87 -17.45 22.67 -11.78
N TYR A 88 -17.68 22.63 -10.47
CA TYR A 88 -18.96 22.18 -9.88
C TYR A 88 -20.17 22.96 -10.41
N VAL A 89 -20.09 24.29 -10.50
CA VAL A 89 -21.19 25.14 -11.00
C VAL A 89 -21.40 24.98 -12.51
N ARG A 90 -20.33 24.69 -13.26
CA ARG A 90 -20.39 24.51 -14.72
C ARG A 90 -20.83 23.12 -15.13
N THR A 91 -20.82 22.13 -14.24
CA THR A 91 -21.29 20.77 -14.53
C THR A 91 -22.78 20.84 -14.93
N PRO A 92 -23.12 20.54 -16.19
CA PRO A 92 -24.49 20.61 -16.66
C PRO A 92 -25.33 19.52 -15.98
N GLU A 93 -26.64 19.78 -15.82
CA GLU A 93 -27.57 18.74 -15.38
C GLU A 93 -27.60 17.57 -16.37
N ALA A 94 -27.84 16.36 -15.87
CA ALA A 94 -27.95 15.17 -16.72
C ALA A 94 -29.09 15.34 -17.73
N THR A 95 -28.79 15.11 -19.01
CA THR A 95 -29.80 15.14 -20.07
C THR A 95 -30.77 13.96 -19.90
N HIS A 96 -32.08 14.22 -19.98
CA HIS A 96 -33.09 13.21 -19.71
C HIS A 96 -34.36 13.36 -20.57
N THR A 97 -35.06 12.25 -20.81
CA THR A 97 -36.32 12.21 -21.56
C THR A 97 -37.56 12.46 -20.69
N ALA A 98 -37.37 12.88 -19.43
CA ALA A 98 -38.44 13.17 -18.47
C ALA A 98 -39.45 12.02 -18.33
N ASN A 99 -38.95 10.79 -18.18
CA ASN A 99 -39.74 9.56 -18.04
C ASN A 99 -40.59 9.20 -19.26
N GLN A 100 -40.23 9.68 -20.46
CA GLN A 100 -40.88 9.28 -21.70
C GLN A 100 -39.97 8.38 -22.53
N TRP A 101 -40.56 7.36 -23.16
CA TRP A 101 -39.83 6.48 -24.08
C TRP A 101 -39.55 7.21 -25.39
N GLU A 102 -38.28 7.41 -25.71
CA GLU A 102 -37.83 7.97 -26.97
C GLU A 102 -37.18 6.88 -27.84
N ALA A 103 -37.48 6.94 -29.14
CA ALA A 103 -36.88 6.06 -30.14
C ALA A 103 -35.63 6.72 -30.72
N THR A 104 -34.52 5.99 -30.72
CA THR A 104 -33.25 6.37 -31.35
C THR A 104 -32.91 5.38 -32.46
N ASP A 105 -31.93 5.72 -33.30
CA ASP A 105 -31.47 4.87 -34.41
C ASP A 105 -31.00 3.47 -33.95
N TYR A 106 -30.62 3.36 -32.67
CA TYR A 106 -30.07 2.14 -32.07
C TYR A 106 -31.02 1.48 -31.05
N GLY A 107 -32.27 1.93 -30.90
CA GLY A 107 -33.22 1.29 -29.99
C GLY A 107 -34.21 2.27 -29.35
N LYS A 108 -34.68 1.93 -28.15
CA LYS A 108 -35.54 2.81 -27.36
C LYS A 108 -34.94 3.01 -25.98
N HIS A 109 -35.07 4.22 -25.46
CA HIS A 109 -34.59 4.54 -24.12
C HIS A 109 -35.56 5.45 -23.37
N ILE A 110 -35.46 5.41 -22.06
CA ILE A 110 -36.17 6.27 -21.11
C ILE A 110 -35.16 6.73 -20.08
N SER A 111 -35.16 8.00 -19.74
CA SER A 111 -34.29 8.56 -18.71
C SER A 111 -34.97 9.61 -17.85
N ASN A 112 -34.50 9.69 -16.61
CA ASN A 112 -34.74 10.81 -15.70
C ASN A 112 -33.40 11.35 -15.21
N ARG A 113 -33.39 12.20 -14.19
CA ARG A 113 -32.14 12.80 -13.68
C ARG A 113 -31.15 11.77 -13.12
N VAL A 114 -31.61 10.60 -12.68
CA VAL A 114 -30.80 9.61 -11.91
C VAL A 114 -30.62 8.27 -12.62
N TYR A 115 -31.58 7.84 -13.42
CA TYR A 115 -31.66 6.53 -14.06
C TYR A 115 -31.89 6.66 -15.56
N GLN A 116 -31.32 5.72 -16.30
CA GLN A 116 -31.52 5.57 -17.73
C GLN A 116 -31.69 4.10 -18.06
N MET A 117 -32.80 3.74 -18.69
CA MET A 117 -33.05 2.41 -19.24
C MET A 117 -33.04 2.45 -20.76
N ARG A 118 -32.33 1.51 -21.38
CA ARG A 118 -32.21 1.38 -22.84
C ARG A 118 -32.48 -0.07 -23.22
N TYR A 119 -33.13 -0.28 -24.35
CA TYR A 119 -33.22 -1.60 -24.96
C TYR A 119 -33.08 -1.54 -26.47
N HIS A 120 -32.50 -2.61 -27.01
CA HIS A 120 -32.31 -2.83 -28.43
C HIS A 120 -32.91 -4.17 -28.83
N ILE A 121 -33.64 -4.18 -29.94
CA ILE A 121 -34.23 -5.37 -30.51
C ILE A 121 -33.62 -5.56 -31.90
N SER A 122 -32.93 -6.68 -32.11
CA SER A 122 -32.38 -7.06 -33.40
C SER A 122 -33.15 -8.24 -33.98
N GLU A 123 -33.61 -8.10 -35.22
CA GLU A 123 -34.28 -9.16 -35.97
C GLU A 123 -33.23 -9.97 -36.75
N ASN A 124 -33.02 -11.24 -36.38
CA ASN A 124 -32.13 -12.11 -37.15
C ASN A 124 -32.92 -12.73 -38.30
N THR A 125 -32.63 -12.28 -39.52
CA THR A 125 -33.25 -12.79 -40.72
C THR A 125 -32.30 -13.71 -41.48
N ARG A 126 -32.84 -14.78 -42.07
CA ARG A 126 -32.12 -15.66 -42.98
C ARG A 126 -32.72 -15.50 -44.36
N TYR A 127 -31.87 -15.25 -45.36
CA TYR A 127 -32.32 -15.13 -46.73
C TYR A 127 -32.72 -16.50 -47.28
N ASP A 128 -34.00 -16.64 -47.62
CA ASP A 128 -34.52 -17.82 -48.30
C ASP A 128 -34.45 -17.61 -49.81
N ARG A 129 -33.56 -18.36 -50.48
CA ARG A 129 -33.31 -18.26 -51.93
C ARG A 129 -34.50 -18.69 -52.78
N GLU A 130 -35.41 -19.50 -52.24
CA GLU A 130 -36.60 -19.95 -52.98
C GLU A 130 -37.73 -18.91 -52.95
N LYS A 131 -37.75 -18.05 -51.93
CA LYS A 131 -38.79 -17.04 -51.72
C LYS A 131 -38.32 -15.60 -51.96
N GLU A 132 -37.05 -15.42 -52.31
CA GLU A 132 -36.37 -14.13 -52.50
C GLU A 132 -36.62 -13.13 -51.37
N LYS A 133 -36.79 -13.63 -50.14
CA LYS A 133 -37.15 -12.82 -48.97
C LYS A 133 -36.38 -13.26 -47.73
N SER A 134 -36.01 -12.30 -46.92
CA SER A 134 -35.38 -12.51 -45.62
C SER A 134 -36.44 -12.94 -44.61
N ILE A 135 -36.38 -14.18 -44.12
CA ILE A 135 -37.33 -14.71 -43.14
C ILE A 135 -36.71 -14.53 -41.74
N PRO A 136 -37.37 -13.82 -40.80
CA PRO A 136 -36.93 -13.75 -39.43
C PRO A 136 -37.04 -15.13 -38.77
N TYR A 137 -35.93 -15.64 -38.24
CA TYR A 137 -35.89 -16.95 -37.58
C TYR A 137 -35.61 -16.84 -36.07
N SER A 138 -35.08 -15.70 -35.60
CA SER A 138 -34.91 -15.43 -34.18
C SER A 138 -34.84 -13.93 -33.90
N TRP A 139 -35.14 -13.57 -32.67
CA TRP A 139 -35.14 -12.20 -32.17
C TRP A 139 -34.11 -12.08 -31.06
N THR A 140 -33.23 -11.09 -31.15
CA THR A 140 -32.26 -10.79 -30.09
C THR A 140 -32.72 -9.55 -29.34
N LEU A 141 -32.85 -9.65 -28.01
CA LEU A 141 -33.11 -8.52 -27.13
C LEU A 141 -31.88 -8.24 -26.28
N SER A 142 -31.47 -6.98 -26.23
CA SER A 142 -30.52 -6.43 -25.28
C SER A 142 -31.21 -5.33 -24.48
N TRP A 143 -31.02 -5.28 -23.17
CA TRP A 143 -31.53 -4.19 -22.36
C TRP A 143 -30.60 -3.91 -21.19
N SER A 144 -30.54 -2.67 -20.75
CA SER A 144 -29.69 -2.24 -19.66
C SER A 144 -30.27 -1.01 -18.96
N ILE A 145 -30.00 -0.93 -17.66
CA ILE A 145 -30.38 0.14 -16.75
C ILE A 145 -29.09 0.62 -16.10
N TYR A 146 -28.80 1.89 -16.29
CA TYR A 146 -27.65 2.58 -15.75
C TYR A 146 -28.10 3.77 -14.91
N THR A 147 -27.20 4.28 -14.08
CA THR A 147 -27.33 5.63 -13.54
C THR A 147 -27.10 6.67 -14.64
N ASN A 148 -27.87 7.76 -14.61
CA ASN A 148 -27.80 8.87 -15.56
C ASN A 148 -26.98 10.02 -14.96
N SER A 149 -25.70 9.78 -14.69
CA SER A 149 -24.76 10.81 -14.22
C SER A 149 -24.42 11.78 -15.36
N PRO A 150 -24.15 13.07 -15.06
CA PRO A 150 -23.62 14.01 -16.04
C PRO A 150 -22.29 13.51 -16.64
N HIS A 151 -22.04 13.85 -17.90
CA HIS A 151 -20.89 13.35 -18.67
C HIS A 151 -19.56 13.57 -17.92
N ASN A 152 -18.68 12.56 -17.99
CA ASN A 152 -17.34 12.41 -17.38
C ASN A 152 -17.24 11.76 -15.98
N TYR A 153 -18.34 11.47 -15.27
CA TYR A 153 -18.28 10.88 -13.90
C TYR A 153 -18.62 9.37 -13.82
N GLY A 154 -18.72 8.70 -14.98
CA GLY A 154 -18.99 7.27 -15.08
C GLY A 154 -20.45 6.90 -14.75
N GLN A 155 -20.96 5.84 -15.37
CA GLN A 155 -22.33 5.34 -15.14
C GLN A 155 -22.28 3.97 -14.48
N ALA A 156 -22.99 3.79 -13.37
CA ALA A 156 -23.11 2.50 -12.70
C ALA A 156 -24.15 1.63 -13.40
N LYS A 157 -23.83 0.35 -13.66
CA LYS A 157 -24.76 -0.63 -14.21
C LYS A 157 -25.60 -1.20 -13.08
N ILE A 158 -26.90 -0.90 -13.06
CA ILE A 158 -27.84 -1.39 -12.04
C ILE A 158 -28.33 -2.78 -12.41
N ALA A 159 -28.77 -2.95 -13.66
CA ALA A 159 -29.26 -4.22 -14.17
C ALA A 159 -29.18 -4.23 -15.69
N GLY A 160 -28.89 -5.38 -16.29
CA GLY A 160 -28.96 -5.50 -17.72
C GLY A 160 -28.75 -6.92 -18.20
N GLN A 161 -29.14 -7.16 -19.44
CA GLN A 161 -28.89 -8.39 -20.16
C GLN A 161 -28.42 -8.03 -21.57
N GLU A 162 -27.16 -8.33 -21.85
CA GLU A 162 -26.51 -7.93 -23.09
C GLU A 162 -27.06 -8.66 -24.31
N ARG A 163 -27.44 -9.94 -24.15
CA ARG A 163 -28.01 -10.72 -25.24
C ARG A 163 -28.96 -11.80 -24.73
N LYS A 164 -30.20 -11.78 -25.22
CA LYS A 164 -31.16 -12.89 -25.08
C LYS A 164 -31.84 -13.19 -26.40
N VAL A 165 -31.78 -14.45 -26.84
CA VAL A 165 -32.35 -14.89 -28.11
C VAL A 165 -33.70 -15.57 -27.89
N PHE A 166 -34.69 -15.21 -28.71
CA PHE A 166 -36.04 -15.75 -28.69
C PHE A 166 -36.40 -16.33 -30.05
N ALA A 167 -37.12 -17.46 -30.05
CA ALA A 167 -37.65 -18.07 -31.27
C ALA A 167 -38.93 -17.37 -31.78
N ASP A 168 -39.69 -16.75 -30.88
CA ASP A 168 -40.96 -16.09 -31.18
C ASP A 168 -40.96 -14.64 -30.69
N LYS A 169 -41.52 -13.74 -31.51
CA LYS A 169 -41.62 -12.30 -31.23
C LYS A 169 -42.52 -12.04 -30.01
N ALA A 170 -43.65 -12.74 -29.90
CA ALA A 170 -44.58 -12.53 -28.81
C ALA A 170 -43.98 -12.93 -27.45
N ALA A 171 -43.17 -13.99 -27.42
CA ALA A 171 -42.42 -14.40 -26.24
C ALA A 171 -41.38 -13.35 -25.80
N MET A 172 -40.68 -12.74 -26.76
CA MET A 172 -39.74 -11.65 -26.51
C MET A 172 -40.45 -10.41 -25.96
N GLU A 173 -41.55 -9.97 -26.58
CA GLU A 173 -42.32 -8.80 -26.14
C GLU A 173 -42.90 -8.98 -24.73
N LYS A 174 -43.40 -10.19 -24.42
CA LYS A 174 -43.87 -10.52 -23.08
C LYS A 174 -42.75 -10.44 -22.04
N TYR A 175 -41.54 -10.89 -22.39
CA TYR A 175 -40.36 -10.78 -21.53
C TYR A 175 -39.95 -9.32 -21.31
N LEU A 176 -39.87 -8.53 -22.37
CA LEU A 176 -39.53 -7.11 -22.31
C LEU A 176 -40.53 -6.32 -21.48
N ASN A 177 -41.83 -6.51 -21.71
CA ASN A 177 -42.89 -5.86 -20.92
C ASN A 177 -42.83 -6.25 -19.44
N GLY A 178 -42.46 -7.49 -19.13
CA GLY A 178 -42.20 -7.93 -17.76
C GLY A 178 -41.06 -7.15 -17.10
N ARG A 179 -39.97 -6.90 -17.82
CA ARG A 179 -38.82 -6.13 -17.31
C ARG A 179 -39.12 -4.64 -17.19
N ILE A 180 -39.78 -4.04 -18.18
CA ILE A 180 -40.23 -2.65 -18.11
C ILE A 180 -41.13 -2.45 -16.90
N LYS A 181 -42.08 -3.37 -16.65
CA LYS A 181 -42.95 -3.31 -15.47
C LYS A 181 -42.19 -3.47 -14.15
N ALA A 182 -41.17 -4.32 -14.10
CA ALA A 182 -40.35 -4.53 -12.90
C ALA A 182 -39.61 -3.25 -12.48
N TYR A 183 -39.06 -2.50 -13.43
CA TYR A 183 -38.25 -1.30 -13.18
C TYR A 183 -39.01 0.02 -13.40
N GLN A 184 -40.32 -0.04 -13.68
CA GLN A 184 -41.14 1.15 -13.90
C GLN A 184 -41.13 2.11 -12.70
N HIS A 185 -40.99 1.58 -11.48
CA HIS A 185 -40.94 2.36 -10.24
C HIS A 185 -39.75 3.33 -10.19
N LEU A 186 -38.68 3.11 -10.96
CA LEU A 186 -37.52 4.01 -11.02
C LEU A 186 -37.78 5.24 -11.91
N PHE A 187 -38.82 5.21 -12.75
CA PHE A 187 -39.16 6.23 -13.74
C PHE A 187 -40.52 6.89 -13.44
N THR A 188 -40.97 6.87 -12.18
CA THR A 188 -42.20 7.55 -11.74
C THR A 188 -41.97 9.04 -11.52
N GLU A 189 -40.79 9.40 -11.00
CA GLU A 189 -40.39 10.77 -10.68
C GLU A 189 -39.26 11.23 -11.60
N VAL A 190 -39.21 12.55 -11.88
CA VAL A 190 -38.17 13.14 -12.73
C VAL A 190 -36.82 13.21 -11.99
N SER A 191 -36.86 13.27 -10.66
CA SER A 191 -35.68 13.30 -9.80
C SER A 191 -35.87 12.40 -8.58
N PRO A 192 -35.88 11.06 -8.77
CA PRO A 192 -35.98 10.14 -7.65
C PRO A 192 -34.73 10.27 -6.75
N PRO A 193 -34.82 9.88 -5.47
CA PRO A 193 -33.65 9.85 -4.61
C PRO A 193 -32.63 8.82 -5.11
N ILE A 194 -31.35 9.12 -4.89
CA ILE A 194 -30.21 8.30 -5.30
C ILE A 194 -29.88 7.32 -4.16
N PRO A 195 -29.84 6.01 -4.42
CA PRO A 195 -29.34 5.03 -3.46
C PRO A 195 -27.90 5.35 -3.04
N PRO A 196 -27.52 5.16 -1.77
CA PRO A 196 -26.17 5.51 -1.27
C PRO A 196 -25.06 4.80 -2.04
N GLU A 197 -25.30 3.58 -2.54
CA GLU A 197 -24.37 2.82 -3.39
C GLU A 197 -23.94 3.57 -4.66
N TYR A 198 -24.79 4.48 -5.16
CA TYR A 198 -24.55 5.21 -6.42
C TYR A 198 -24.26 6.70 -6.22
N ALA A 199 -24.21 7.17 -4.96
CA ALA A 199 -24.08 8.59 -4.65
C ALA A 199 -22.77 9.21 -5.19
N GLU A 200 -21.67 8.45 -5.20
CA GLU A 200 -20.37 8.91 -5.68
C GLU A 200 -20.40 9.35 -7.15
N HIS A 201 -21.20 8.69 -7.99
CA HIS A 201 -21.35 9.06 -9.41
C HIS A 201 -22.07 10.39 -9.63
N PHE A 202 -22.68 10.95 -8.58
CA PHE A 202 -23.36 12.25 -8.59
C PHE A 202 -22.67 13.29 -7.71
N LYS A 203 -21.48 12.97 -7.17
CA LYS A 203 -20.63 13.92 -6.45
C LYS A 203 -19.54 14.45 -7.36
N VAL A 204 -19.40 15.78 -7.39
CA VAL A 204 -18.29 16.47 -8.06
C VAL A 204 -17.44 17.12 -6.99
N ASN A 205 -16.14 16.77 -6.96
CA ASN A 205 -15.20 17.24 -5.94
C ASN A 205 -15.70 16.96 -4.49
N GLY A 206 -16.36 15.81 -4.29
CA GLY A 206 -16.91 15.40 -2.99
C GLY A 206 -18.27 16.03 -2.62
N GLN A 207 -18.82 16.93 -3.45
CA GLN A 207 -20.11 17.57 -3.19
C GLN A 207 -21.19 17.08 -4.16
N LEU A 208 -22.38 16.75 -3.63
CA LEU A 208 -23.50 16.28 -4.43
C LEU A 208 -23.99 17.38 -5.38
N LEU A 209 -24.27 17.02 -6.62
CA LEU A 209 -24.78 17.95 -7.63
C LEU A 209 -26.11 18.59 -7.24
N PRO A 210 -26.39 19.83 -7.69
CA PRO A 210 -27.62 20.53 -7.34
C PRO A 210 -28.86 19.79 -7.89
N GLY A 211 -29.88 19.63 -7.05
CA GLY A 211 -31.15 19.00 -7.40
C GLY A 211 -31.19 17.47 -7.23
N TYR A 212 -30.10 16.87 -6.74
CA TYR A 212 -30.05 15.47 -6.35
C TYR A 212 -30.19 15.30 -4.84
N ALA A 213 -30.77 14.19 -4.40
CA ALA A 213 -30.93 13.83 -2.99
C ALA A 213 -30.54 12.36 -2.79
N ILE A 214 -29.89 12.03 -1.68
CA ILE A 214 -29.52 10.66 -1.34
C ILE A 214 -30.64 10.03 -0.51
N ASP A 215 -30.98 8.78 -0.82
CA ASP A 215 -31.95 7.98 -0.05
C ASP A 215 -31.48 7.86 1.41
N GLY A 216 -32.24 8.45 2.34
CA GLY A 216 -31.98 8.39 3.78
C GLY A 216 -31.24 9.59 4.38
N GLU A 217 -30.74 10.54 3.58
CA GLU A 217 -30.22 11.81 4.11
C GLU A 217 -31.31 12.89 4.11
N GLU A 218 -31.60 13.42 5.30
CA GLU A 218 -32.46 14.60 5.45
C GLU A 218 -31.83 15.78 4.72
N ARG A 219 -32.66 16.43 3.89
CA ARG A 219 -32.36 17.58 3.04
C ARG A 219 -31.60 18.69 3.77
N ALA A 220 -30.26 18.65 3.73
CA ALA A 220 -29.43 19.80 4.06
C ALA A 220 -29.17 20.64 2.79
N GLN A 221 -30.19 21.39 2.37
CA GLN A 221 -29.95 22.58 1.54
C GLN A 221 -30.46 23.83 2.29
N PRO A 222 -29.73 24.95 2.23
CA PRO A 222 -30.07 26.16 2.97
C PRO A 222 -31.34 26.82 2.40
N THR A 223 -32.38 26.80 3.23
CA THR A 223 -33.51 27.73 3.38
C THR A 223 -34.02 28.50 2.14
N ALA A 224 -35.20 28.11 1.65
CA ALA A 224 -36.26 29.06 1.29
C ALA A 224 -37.67 28.43 1.38
N GLU A 225 -38.49 29.06 2.23
CA GLU A 225 -39.96 29.06 2.29
C GLU A 225 -40.78 27.85 2.80
N LYS A 226 -41.64 28.20 3.77
CA LYS A 226 -42.60 27.39 4.55
C LYS A 226 -43.87 27.04 3.76
N ALA A 227 -44.46 25.87 4.03
CA ALA A 227 -45.87 25.72 4.44
C ALA A 227 -46.23 24.26 4.86
N ALA A 228 -46.57 24.11 6.15
CA ALA A 228 -47.54 23.25 6.86
C ALA A 228 -47.92 21.79 6.41
N PRO A 229 -48.35 20.93 7.37
CA PRO A 229 -48.07 19.48 7.38
C PRO A 229 -49.31 18.59 7.15
N THR A 230 -49.12 17.29 6.90
CA THR A 230 -50.15 16.26 7.15
C THR A 230 -49.52 14.94 7.63
N THR A 231 -50.08 14.46 8.73
CA THR A 231 -49.82 13.25 9.52
C THR A 231 -50.10 11.94 8.77
N ALA A 232 -49.26 10.91 8.95
CA ALA A 232 -49.68 9.50 9.08
C ALA A 232 -48.53 8.62 9.63
N GLU A 233 -48.92 7.65 10.47
CA GLU A 233 -48.15 6.79 11.38
C GLU A 233 -47.28 5.69 10.71
N PRO A 234 -46.33 5.07 11.46
CA PRO A 234 -45.37 4.09 10.95
C PRO A 234 -45.92 2.65 11.00
N PRO A 235 -45.35 1.70 10.21
CA PRO A 235 -45.31 0.31 10.61
C PRO A 235 -43.90 -0.15 10.92
N GLN A 236 -43.81 -0.84 12.05
CA GLN A 236 -42.67 -1.56 12.57
C GLN A 236 -42.35 -2.82 11.76
N ASP A 237 -41.08 -3.20 11.87
CA ASP A 237 -40.53 -4.55 11.90
C ASP A 237 -40.48 -5.39 10.61
N THR A 238 -39.26 -5.53 10.10
CA THR A 238 -38.70 -6.87 9.89
C THR A 238 -37.19 -6.82 10.10
N GLU A 239 -36.76 -7.07 11.33
CA GLU A 239 -35.43 -7.56 11.65
C GLU A 239 -35.11 -8.80 10.80
N GLN A 240 -34.13 -8.70 9.90
CA GLN A 240 -33.12 -9.72 9.57
C GLN A 240 -32.31 -9.26 8.36
N ARG A 241 -31.39 -8.33 8.59
CA ARG A 241 -30.21 -8.18 7.73
C ARG A 241 -29.05 -7.70 8.60
N LYS A 242 -28.39 -8.65 9.27
CA LYS A 242 -27.04 -8.43 9.76
C LYS A 242 -26.16 -8.19 8.55
N GLU A 243 -25.81 -6.92 8.37
CA GLU A 243 -24.48 -6.42 8.03
C GLU A 243 -23.52 -7.53 7.57
N ARG A 244 -23.33 -7.63 6.25
CA ARG A 244 -22.03 -8.01 5.71
C ARG A 244 -21.39 -6.71 5.30
N GLU A 245 -20.46 -6.24 6.11
CA GLU A 245 -19.45 -5.29 5.69
C GLU A 245 -18.87 -5.80 4.36
N THR A 246 -19.00 -5.01 3.29
CA THR A 246 -18.23 -5.21 2.07
C THR A 246 -16.78 -4.93 2.39
N ILE A 247 -16.09 -5.93 2.95
CA ILE A 247 -14.64 -5.94 3.08
C ILE A 247 -14.10 -5.97 1.65
N ASN A 248 -13.32 -4.94 1.28
CA ASN A 248 -12.61 -4.86 -0.01
C ASN A 248 -11.43 -5.86 0.02
N GLU A 249 -11.77 -7.15 -0.06
CA GLU A 249 -10.85 -8.27 0.01
C GLU A 249 -9.86 -8.19 -1.16
N GLN A 250 -8.56 -8.04 -0.86
CA GLN A 250 -7.51 -8.05 -1.90
C GLN A 250 -7.05 -9.49 -2.17
N PHE A 251 -6.84 -10.27 -1.10
CA PHE A 251 -6.51 -11.69 -1.15
C PHE A 251 -6.94 -12.38 0.15
N SER A 252 -7.03 -13.69 0.13
CA SER A 252 -7.42 -14.52 1.26
C SER A 252 -6.34 -15.52 1.63
N ILE A 253 -6.15 -15.76 2.92
CA ILE A 253 -5.25 -16.79 3.44
C ILE A 253 -6.04 -17.88 4.15
N LEU A 254 -5.60 -19.12 4.06
CA LEU A 254 -6.19 -20.25 4.79
C LEU A 254 -5.36 -20.49 6.05
N ILE A 255 -5.99 -20.29 7.21
CA ILE A 255 -5.40 -20.56 8.52
C ILE A 255 -5.81 -21.95 8.99
N ASP A 256 -4.85 -22.71 9.50
CA ASP A 256 -5.07 -24.08 9.99
C ASP A 256 -4.23 -24.37 11.26
N SER A 257 -4.57 -25.45 11.98
CA SER A 257 -3.84 -25.91 13.17
C SER A 257 -3.08 -27.21 12.89
N ARG A 258 -1.81 -27.29 13.27
CA ARG A 258 -0.95 -28.47 12.97
C ARG A 258 -1.53 -29.73 13.60
N SER A 259 -2.10 -29.63 14.80
CA SER A 259 -2.78 -30.73 15.47
C SER A 259 -3.94 -31.30 14.66
N ARG A 260 -4.74 -30.44 13.98
CA ARG A 260 -5.84 -30.88 13.11
C ARG A 260 -5.35 -31.42 11.78
N PHE A 261 -4.36 -30.73 11.19
CA PHE A 261 -3.75 -31.16 9.94
C PHE A 261 -3.09 -32.55 10.06
N GLU A 262 -2.39 -32.82 11.17
CA GLU A 262 -1.76 -34.12 11.43
C GLU A 262 -2.77 -35.22 11.76
N THR A 263 -3.95 -34.87 12.30
CA THR A 263 -5.02 -35.82 12.62
C THR A 263 -5.99 -36.07 11.45
N GLY A 264 -5.87 -35.32 10.35
CA GLY A 264 -6.68 -35.47 9.14
C GLY A 264 -8.09 -34.90 9.25
N GLU A 265 -8.36 -34.05 10.24
CA GLU A 265 -9.63 -33.33 10.35
C GLU A 265 -9.65 -32.14 9.38
N ALA A 266 -10.65 -32.09 8.48
CA ALA A 266 -10.84 -30.97 7.57
C ALA A 266 -11.48 -29.79 8.31
N GLY A 267 -10.79 -28.65 8.41
CA GLY A 267 -11.34 -27.50 9.15
C GLY A 267 -10.46 -26.25 9.22
N GLY A 268 -9.83 -25.84 8.13
CA GLY A 268 -9.15 -24.55 8.04
C GLY A 268 -10.14 -23.39 7.80
N ALA A 269 -9.78 -22.19 8.26
CA ALA A 269 -10.58 -20.98 8.11
C ALA A 269 -9.96 -20.03 7.09
N TRP A 270 -10.74 -19.61 6.09
CA TRP A 270 -10.32 -18.57 5.15
C TRP A 270 -10.48 -17.19 5.80
N LEU A 271 -9.40 -16.42 5.77
CA LEU A 271 -9.34 -15.07 6.32
C LEU A 271 -9.02 -14.07 5.20
N PRO A 272 -9.94 -13.13 4.89
CA PRO A 272 -9.70 -12.09 3.90
C PRO A 272 -8.72 -11.05 4.42
N MET A 273 -7.90 -10.50 3.54
CA MET A 273 -6.93 -9.45 3.82
C MET A 273 -7.28 -8.17 3.05
N PRO A 274 -7.15 -6.99 3.68
CA PRO A 274 -6.73 -6.80 5.07
C PRO A 274 -7.81 -7.20 6.09
N THR A 275 -7.38 -7.62 7.27
CA THR A 275 -8.23 -8.17 8.33
C THR A 275 -8.14 -7.36 9.63
N THR A 276 -9.12 -7.53 10.51
CA THR A 276 -9.14 -6.91 11.85
C THR A 276 -8.75 -7.92 12.92
N THR A 277 -8.36 -7.43 14.10
CA THR A 277 -8.00 -8.27 15.26
C THR A 277 -9.16 -9.20 15.65
N GLU A 278 -10.39 -8.71 15.62
CA GLU A 278 -11.59 -9.48 15.94
C GLU A 278 -11.83 -10.61 14.92
N GLN A 279 -11.63 -10.35 13.63
CA GLN A 279 -11.79 -11.36 12.57
C GLN A 279 -10.71 -12.45 12.65
N LEU A 280 -9.46 -12.06 12.92
CA LEU A 280 -8.38 -13.02 13.15
C LEU A 280 -8.67 -13.89 14.37
N HIS A 281 -9.15 -13.30 15.48
CA HIS A 281 -9.52 -14.04 16.69
C HIS A 281 -10.64 -15.04 16.41
N ALA A 282 -11.71 -14.62 15.74
CA ALA A 282 -12.81 -15.51 15.36
C ALA A 282 -12.34 -16.67 14.46
N ALA A 283 -11.41 -16.41 13.52
CA ALA A 283 -10.83 -17.44 12.68
C ALA A 283 -9.96 -18.42 13.49
N MET A 284 -9.12 -17.94 14.41
CA MET A 284 -8.29 -18.76 15.29
C MET A 284 -9.14 -19.68 16.19
N GLU A 285 -10.21 -19.15 16.79
CA GLU A 285 -11.15 -19.93 17.61
C GLU A 285 -11.82 -21.05 16.81
N SER A 286 -12.22 -20.79 15.56
CA SER A 286 -12.87 -21.80 14.70
C SER A 286 -11.95 -23.00 14.36
N VAL A 287 -10.64 -22.74 14.31
CA VAL A 287 -9.59 -23.73 14.01
C VAL A 287 -9.05 -24.40 15.28
N GLY A 288 -9.48 -23.95 16.46
CA GLY A 288 -9.08 -24.50 17.76
C GLY A 288 -7.72 -24.00 18.26
N ILE A 289 -7.30 -22.81 17.84
CA ILE A 289 -6.08 -22.15 18.31
C ILE A 289 -6.47 -21.21 19.46
N THR A 290 -5.91 -21.45 20.63
CA THR A 290 -6.10 -20.69 21.87
C THR A 290 -4.77 -20.18 22.40
N ALA A 291 -4.80 -19.40 23.48
CA ALA A 291 -3.59 -18.91 24.16
C ALA A 291 -2.65 -20.03 24.66
N ASP A 292 -3.15 -21.26 24.80
CA ASP A 292 -2.40 -22.41 25.30
C ASP A 292 -1.65 -23.18 24.20
N ASN A 293 -2.04 -23.03 22.92
CA ASN A 293 -1.39 -23.69 21.77
C ASN A 293 -1.03 -22.71 20.62
N PRO A 294 -0.33 -21.59 20.89
CA PRO A 294 -0.02 -20.58 19.88
C PRO A 294 0.91 -21.09 18.76
N GLN A 295 1.71 -22.13 19.05
CA GLN A 295 2.63 -22.76 18.09
C GLN A 295 1.93 -23.65 17.07
N ASP A 296 0.64 -23.92 17.28
CA ASP A 296 -0.18 -24.76 16.41
C ASP A 296 -0.65 -24.01 15.16
N PHE A 297 -0.61 -22.68 15.18
CA PHE A 297 -0.94 -21.81 14.06
C PHE A 297 0.01 -22.02 12.87
N PHE A 298 -0.57 -22.20 11.68
CA PHE A 298 0.16 -22.09 10.42
C PHE A 298 -0.76 -21.70 9.25
N ILE A 299 -0.17 -21.14 8.19
CA ILE A 299 -0.86 -20.77 6.96
C ILE A 299 -0.75 -21.93 5.97
N ASN A 300 -1.90 -22.45 5.54
CA ASN A 300 -2.02 -23.66 4.72
C ASN A 300 -2.36 -23.35 3.25
N GLY A 301 -2.80 -22.13 2.95
CA GLY A 301 -3.24 -21.78 1.60
C GLY A 301 -3.38 -20.28 1.36
N TYR A 302 -3.51 -19.93 0.09
CA TYR A 302 -3.65 -18.57 -0.43
C TYR A 302 -4.60 -18.58 -1.62
N ALA A 303 -5.39 -17.52 -1.74
CA ALA A 303 -6.24 -17.26 -2.88
C ALA A 303 -6.21 -15.75 -3.20
N SER A 304 -5.92 -15.40 -4.45
CA SER A 304 -6.09 -14.03 -4.97
C SER A 304 -7.51 -13.80 -5.46
N THR A 305 -7.92 -12.53 -5.52
CA THR A 305 -9.23 -12.11 -6.06
C THR A 305 -9.16 -11.84 -7.56
N GLU A 306 -10.31 -11.81 -8.24
CA GLU A 306 -10.40 -11.49 -9.68
C GLU A 306 -9.90 -10.06 -9.98
N ASP A 307 -10.01 -9.15 -9.00
CA ASP A 307 -9.61 -7.75 -9.12
C ASP A 307 -8.09 -7.53 -8.92
N CYS A 308 -7.36 -8.52 -8.41
CA CYS A 308 -5.90 -8.47 -8.26
C CYS A 308 -5.29 -9.87 -8.45
N PRO A 309 -5.22 -10.38 -9.70
CA PRO A 309 -4.78 -11.74 -9.98
C PRO A 309 -3.25 -11.83 -9.96
N PHE A 310 -2.63 -11.77 -8.78
CA PHE A 310 -1.21 -12.08 -8.61
C PHE A 310 -1.03 -13.46 -7.99
N ASP A 311 -0.14 -14.25 -8.60
CA ASP A 311 0.24 -15.58 -8.11
C ASP A 311 1.54 -15.47 -7.31
N LEU A 312 1.49 -15.90 -6.05
CA LEU A 312 2.66 -15.91 -5.17
C LEU A 312 2.99 -17.36 -4.80
N PRO A 313 4.28 -17.73 -4.77
CA PRO A 313 4.68 -19.01 -4.24
C PRO A 313 4.18 -19.14 -2.80
N LEU A 314 3.49 -20.24 -2.48
CA LEU A 314 2.99 -20.51 -1.13
C LEU A 314 4.10 -20.43 -0.06
N SER A 315 5.35 -20.71 -0.42
CA SER A 315 6.51 -20.57 0.47
C SER A 315 6.76 -19.13 0.94
N VAL A 316 6.47 -18.13 0.09
CA VAL A 316 6.62 -16.71 0.44
C VAL A 316 5.57 -16.30 1.47
N ILE A 317 4.34 -16.77 1.29
CA ILE A 317 3.22 -16.48 2.19
C ILE A 317 3.39 -17.22 3.52
N GLN A 318 3.84 -18.47 3.50
CA GLN A 318 4.09 -19.28 4.70
C GLN A 318 5.23 -18.74 5.57
N SER A 319 6.16 -17.99 5.00
CA SER A 319 7.27 -17.37 5.72
C SER A 319 6.96 -15.98 6.26
N ALA A 320 5.84 -15.38 5.85
CA ALA A 320 5.41 -14.07 6.28
C ALA A 320 4.75 -14.11 7.66
N SER A 321 4.90 -13.03 8.43
CA SER A 321 4.11 -12.84 9.65
C SER A 321 2.68 -12.41 9.30
N MET A 322 1.75 -12.62 10.23
CA MET A 322 0.36 -12.21 10.05
C MET A 322 0.23 -10.68 9.93
N ASP A 323 1.07 -9.94 10.66
CA ASP A 323 1.13 -8.48 10.60
C ASP A 323 1.70 -7.99 9.27
N GLU A 324 2.70 -8.68 8.70
CA GLU A 324 3.23 -8.39 7.38
C GLU A 324 2.19 -8.63 6.28
N LEU A 325 1.45 -9.74 6.36
CA LEU A 325 0.38 -10.04 5.41
C LEU A 325 -0.74 -9.01 5.49
N ASN A 326 -1.12 -8.59 6.71
CA ASN A 326 -2.16 -7.59 6.89
C ASN A 326 -1.72 -6.22 6.37
N TYR A 327 -0.48 -5.82 6.68
CA TYR A 327 0.11 -4.59 6.18
C TYR A 327 0.21 -4.59 4.64
N PHE A 328 0.63 -5.71 4.05
CA PHE A 328 0.66 -5.89 2.61
C PHE A 328 -0.74 -5.77 1.98
N GLY A 329 -1.76 -6.40 2.59
CA GLY A 329 -3.15 -6.25 2.17
C GLY A 329 -3.64 -4.80 2.20
N LYS A 330 -3.26 -4.03 3.22
CA LYS A 330 -3.56 -2.58 3.30
C LYS A 330 -2.84 -1.77 2.24
N LEU A 331 -1.57 -2.08 1.95
CA LEU A 331 -0.85 -1.42 0.86
C LEU A 331 -1.55 -1.63 -0.48
N LEU A 332 -1.97 -2.86 -0.79
CA LEU A 332 -2.71 -3.16 -2.01
C LEU A 332 -4.09 -2.49 -2.06
N GLU A 333 -4.79 -2.39 -0.93
CA GLU A 333 -6.07 -1.68 -0.86
C GLU A 333 -5.93 -0.18 -1.16
N MET A 334 -4.82 0.44 -0.78
CA MET A 334 -4.54 1.86 -1.03
C MET A 334 -4.10 2.16 -2.47
N GLN A 335 -3.74 1.15 -3.26
CA GLN A 335 -3.33 1.32 -4.66
C GLN A 335 -4.52 1.52 -5.58
N SER A 336 -4.35 2.32 -6.64
CA SER A 336 -5.34 2.46 -7.70
C SER A 336 -5.44 1.19 -8.55
N ASP A 337 -6.55 0.96 -9.25
CA ASP A 337 -6.72 -0.22 -10.10
C ASP A 337 -5.60 -0.37 -11.15
N GLY A 338 -5.14 0.76 -11.71
CA GLY A 338 -4.01 0.76 -12.66
C GLY A 338 -2.65 0.47 -12.02
N ASP A 339 -2.49 0.71 -10.72
CA ASP A 339 -1.27 0.37 -9.98
C ASP A 339 -1.28 -1.10 -9.51
N LYS A 340 -2.46 -1.69 -9.30
CA LYS A 340 -2.62 -3.14 -9.07
C LYS A 340 -2.18 -3.93 -10.29
N ASP A 341 -2.60 -3.52 -11.49
CA ASP A 341 -2.14 -4.15 -12.75
C ASP A 341 -0.62 -4.06 -12.91
N LYS A 342 -0.03 -2.90 -12.61
CA LYS A 342 1.44 -2.73 -12.58
C LYS A 342 2.10 -3.63 -11.57
N PHE A 343 1.54 -3.74 -10.37
CA PHE A 343 2.07 -4.61 -9.32
C PHE A 343 2.08 -6.07 -9.77
N THR A 344 0.97 -6.57 -10.34
CA THR A 344 0.88 -7.94 -10.85
C THR A 344 1.90 -8.21 -11.96
N ALA A 345 2.07 -7.26 -12.89
CA ALA A 345 3.09 -7.35 -13.92
C ALA A 345 4.51 -7.36 -13.32
N ALA A 346 4.77 -6.54 -12.29
CA ALA A 346 6.07 -6.45 -11.63
C ALA A 346 6.40 -7.69 -10.79
N VAL A 347 5.40 -8.30 -10.16
CA VAL A 347 5.54 -9.61 -9.49
C VAL A 347 5.92 -10.68 -10.51
N THR A 348 5.30 -10.66 -11.69
CA THR A 348 5.60 -11.59 -12.79
C THR A 348 7.01 -11.38 -13.36
N HIS A 349 7.48 -10.13 -13.37
CA HIS A 349 8.86 -9.77 -13.76
C HIS A 349 9.91 -10.35 -12.79
N GLY A 350 9.55 -10.50 -11.50
CA GLY A 350 10.26 -11.36 -10.56
C GLY A 350 11.55 -10.81 -9.93
N GLU A 351 11.95 -9.56 -10.20
CA GLU A 351 13.15 -8.95 -9.61
C GLU A 351 13.05 -8.79 -8.08
N TYR A 352 11.86 -8.49 -7.56
CA TYR A 352 11.60 -8.25 -6.13
C TYR A 352 10.38 -9.04 -5.62
N ALA A 353 10.22 -10.30 -6.05
CA ALA A 353 9.11 -11.17 -5.66
C ALA A 353 9.53 -12.38 -4.78
N GLY A 354 10.73 -12.33 -4.20
CA GLY A 354 11.34 -13.47 -3.49
C GLY A 354 10.92 -13.63 -2.02
N SER A 355 10.42 -12.58 -1.39
CA SER A 355 10.00 -12.59 0.02
C SER A 355 8.88 -11.57 0.28
N MET A 356 8.18 -11.70 1.41
CA MET A 356 7.15 -10.71 1.79
C MET A 356 7.73 -9.32 1.97
N LYS A 357 8.98 -9.23 2.46
CA LYS A 357 9.74 -7.97 2.50
C LYS A 357 9.84 -7.34 1.11
N ASP A 358 10.22 -8.14 0.11
CA ASP A 358 10.42 -7.65 -1.25
C ASP A 358 9.09 -7.22 -1.88
N LEU A 359 8.00 -7.96 -1.62
CA LEU A 359 6.65 -7.61 -2.09
C LEU A 359 6.12 -6.31 -1.48
N ILE A 360 6.33 -6.11 -0.17
CA ILE A 360 5.96 -4.86 0.51
C ILE A 360 6.75 -3.67 -0.07
N ASN A 361 8.05 -3.86 -0.33
CA ASN A 361 8.86 -2.83 -0.97
C ASN A 361 8.46 -2.60 -2.43
N LEU A 362 8.15 -3.66 -3.17
CA LEU A 362 7.70 -3.57 -4.56
C LEU A 362 6.39 -2.78 -4.67
N ALA A 363 5.43 -3.04 -3.78
CA ALA A 363 4.16 -2.31 -3.72
C ALA A 363 4.34 -0.80 -3.44
N GLN A 364 5.46 -0.39 -2.84
CA GLN A 364 5.77 1.02 -2.55
C GLN A 364 6.70 1.67 -3.61
N ASN A 365 7.31 0.89 -4.49
CA ASN A 365 8.23 1.36 -5.54
C ASN A 365 7.69 1.05 -6.95
N LEU A 366 6.36 1.12 -7.13
CA LEU A 366 5.72 0.92 -8.44
C LEU A 366 6.14 1.99 -9.47
N ASP A 367 6.64 3.13 -9.01
CA ASP A 367 7.23 4.19 -9.83
C ASP A 367 8.52 3.77 -10.55
N CYS A 368 9.18 2.70 -10.10
CA CYS A 368 10.34 2.10 -10.77
C CYS A 368 9.96 1.27 -12.01
N TYR A 369 8.66 1.06 -12.24
CA TYR A 369 8.16 0.24 -13.34
C TYR A 369 7.22 1.03 -14.23
N TRP A 370 7.37 0.87 -15.54
CA TRP A 370 6.39 1.32 -16.51
C TRP A 370 5.68 0.11 -17.12
N LEU A 371 4.35 0.21 -17.20
CA LEU A 371 3.48 -0.77 -17.83
C LEU A 371 2.79 -0.14 -19.02
N TYR A 372 2.87 -0.79 -20.18
CA TYR A 372 2.09 -0.47 -21.37
C TYR A 372 1.01 -1.55 -21.57
N PRO A 373 -0.26 -1.30 -21.15
CA PRO A 373 -1.30 -2.32 -21.13
C PRO A 373 -1.76 -2.80 -22.51
N THR A 374 -1.62 -1.93 -23.52
CA THR A 374 -2.01 -2.19 -24.91
C THR A 374 -1.01 -3.07 -25.65
N VAL A 375 0.21 -3.18 -25.15
CA VAL A 375 1.32 -3.85 -25.82
C VAL A 375 1.41 -5.30 -25.35
N ARG A 376 1.19 -6.24 -26.29
CA ARG A 376 1.26 -7.69 -26.02
C ARG A 376 2.27 -8.45 -26.88
N SER A 377 2.89 -7.79 -27.84
CA SER A 377 3.90 -8.38 -28.72
C SER A 377 5.03 -7.40 -29.05
N GLU A 378 6.15 -7.91 -29.55
CA GLU A 378 7.28 -7.10 -30.03
C GLU A 378 6.84 -6.14 -31.16
N GLU A 379 5.93 -6.59 -32.04
CA GLU A 379 5.37 -5.76 -33.10
C GLU A 379 4.51 -4.62 -32.53
N ASP A 380 3.62 -4.93 -31.58
CA ASP A 380 2.79 -3.91 -30.92
C ASP A 380 3.64 -2.88 -30.17
N TYR A 381 4.74 -3.31 -29.56
CA TYR A 381 5.66 -2.41 -28.86
C TYR A 381 6.34 -1.46 -29.85
N GLY A 382 6.79 -1.99 -30.99
CA GLY A 382 7.35 -1.18 -32.06
C GLY A 382 6.35 -0.18 -32.64
N TYR A 383 5.09 -0.58 -32.84
CA TYR A 383 4.02 0.33 -33.27
C TYR A 383 3.74 1.42 -32.22
N TYR A 384 3.65 1.04 -30.95
CA TYR A 384 3.37 1.97 -29.85
C TYR A 384 4.47 3.05 -29.73
N LEU A 385 5.76 2.66 -29.81
CA LEU A 385 6.89 3.60 -29.73
C LEU A 385 6.91 4.61 -30.89
N ILE A 386 6.54 4.18 -32.10
CA ILE A 386 6.67 4.99 -33.32
C ILE A 386 5.40 5.79 -33.63
N ASP A 387 4.21 5.26 -33.34
CA ASP A 387 2.95 5.89 -33.73
C ASP A 387 2.22 6.58 -32.57
N GLU A 388 2.29 6.03 -31.35
CA GLU A 388 1.65 6.64 -30.17
C GLU A 388 2.59 7.55 -29.38
N LEU A 389 3.85 7.15 -29.20
CA LEU A 389 4.86 7.95 -28.51
C LEU A 389 5.64 8.90 -29.44
N ASP A 390 5.51 8.71 -30.76
CA ASP A 390 6.19 9.49 -31.82
C ASP A 390 7.70 9.69 -31.53
N GLU A 391 8.37 8.67 -30.99
CA GLU A 391 9.81 8.75 -30.62
C GLU A 391 10.69 9.11 -31.82
N LEU A 392 10.25 8.75 -33.02
CA LEU A 392 10.78 9.25 -34.29
C LEU A 392 9.65 9.88 -35.10
N GLU A 393 9.73 11.20 -35.32
CA GLU A 393 8.89 11.93 -36.27
C GLU A 393 9.12 11.40 -37.71
N LEU A 394 8.42 10.33 -38.09
CA LEU A 394 8.51 9.72 -39.41
C LEU A 394 7.36 10.21 -40.29
N PRO A 395 7.62 10.65 -41.54
CA PRO A 395 6.57 10.94 -42.51
C PRO A 395 5.65 9.73 -42.72
N GLU A 396 4.34 9.95 -42.92
CA GLU A 396 3.35 8.87 -43.08
C GLU A 396 3.71 7.87 -44.19
N GLU A 397 4.40 8.34 -45.24
CA GLU A 397 4.85 7.48 -46.34
C GLU A 397 5.97 6.52 -45.92
N ALA A 398 6.83 6.93 -44.97
CA ALA A 398 7.91 6.13 -44.42
C ALA A 398 7.39 5.13 -43.37
N LYS A 399 6.35 5.50 -42.61
CA LYS A 399 5.68 4.62 -41.64
C LYS A 399 5.17 3.31 -42.28
N LYS A 400 4.79 3.33 -43.56
CA LYS A 400 4.31 2.14 -44.29
C LYS A 400 5.41 1.10 -44.59
N TYR A 401 6.67 1.52 -44.63
CA TYR A 401 7.82 0.64 -44.91
C TYR A 401 8.66 0.36 -43.65
N PHE A 402 8.31 0.97 -42.52
CA PHE A 402 9.00 0.76 -41.26
C PHE A 402 8.74 -0.65 -40.74
N LYS A 403 9.78 -1.29 -40.22
CA LYS A 403 9.71 -2.64 -39.66
C LYS A 403 9.51 -2.58 -38.15
N TYR A 404 8.27 -2.48 -37.74
CA TYR A 404 7.89 -2.38 -36.32
C TYR A 404 8.35 -3.57 -35.48
N GLU A 405 8.30 -4.79 -36.02
CA GLU A 405 8.74 -6.01 -35.32
C GLU A 405 10.25 -5.99 -34.98
N GLU A 406 11.12 -5.64 -35.94
CA GLU A 406 12.58 -5.60 -35.72
C GLU A 406 12.95 -4.49 -34.73
N TYR A 407 12.30 -3.33 -34.83
CA TYR A 407 12.53 -2.21 -33.93
C TYR A 407 12.06 -2.51 -32.50
N GLY A 408 10.87 -3.10 -32.35
CA GLY A 408 10.35 -3.52 -31.06
C GLY A 408 11.25 -4.54 -30.37
N ARG A 409 11.80 -5.52 -31.11
CA ARG A 409 12.75 -6.50 -30.55
C ARG A 409 14.03 -5.86 -30.02
N ASP A 410 14.58 -4.90 -30.74
CA ASP A 410 15.77 -4.17 -30.32
C ASP A 410 15.47 -3.28 -29.10
N ALA A 411 14.30 -2.64 -29.07
CA ALA A 411 13.83 -1.85 -27.93
C ALA A 411 13.64 -2.72 -26.68
N VAL A 412 12.98 -3.88 -26.80
CA VAL A 412 12.83 -4.84 -25.68
C VAL A 412 14.18 -5.29 -25.14
N SER A 413 15.14 -5.57 -26.04
CA SER A 413 16.49 -5.99 -25.65
C SER A 413 17.26 -4.88 -24.91
N LYS A 414 17.00 -3.62 -25.25
CA LYS A 414 17.61 -2.45 -24.61
C LYS A 414 16.98 -2.16 -23.24
N ASP A 415 15.66 -2.20 -23.17
CA ASP A 415 14.88 -1.85 -21.98
C ASP A 415 14.82 -3.00 -20.97
N LYS A 416 15.16 -4.23 -21.39
CA LYS A 416 15.09 -5.47 -20.60
C LYS A 416 13.71 -5.76 -20.01
N GLY A 417 12.66 -5.30 -20.67
CA GLY A 417 11.29 -5.57 -20.24
C GLY A 417 10.79 -6.96 -20.61
N GLN A 418 9.62 -7.30 -20.08
CA GLN A 418 8.94 -8.59 -20.25
C GLN A 418 7.47 -8.38 -20.63
N PHE A 419 6.95 -9.28 -21.45
CA PHE A 419 5.52 -9.33 -21.76
C PHE A 419 4.78 -10.14 -20.69
N THR A 420 3.73 -9.54 -20.13
CA THR A 420 2.85 -10.11 -19.11
C THR A 420 1.40 -10.10 -19.61
N GLU A 421 0.48 -10.76 -18.90
CA GLU A 421 -0.95 -10.74 -19.26
C GLU A 421 -1.55 -9.32 -19.18
N GLN A 422 -0.97 -8.49 -18.30
CA GLN A 422 -1.33 -7.09 -18.06
C GLN A 422 -0.70 -6.12 -19.06
N GLY A 423 0.26 -6.56 -19.89
CA GLY A 423 0.95 -5.73 -20.88
C GLY A 423 2.48 -5.87 -20.87
N TYR A 424 3.17 -4.95 -21.54
CA TYR A 424 4.63 -4.89 -21.52
C TYR A 424 5.11 -4.09 -20.31
N ILE A 425 5.94 -4.70 -19.47
CA ILE A 425 6.54 -4.06 -18.29
C ILE A 425 8.05 -3.98 -18.45
N TYR A 426 8.63 -2.85 -18.05
CA TYR A 426 10.08 -2.73 -17.92
C TYR A 426 10.47 -1.84 -16.75
N ASN A 427 11.69 -2.07 -16.24
CA ASN A 427 12.27 -1.29 -15.16
C ASN A 427 12.89 -0.01 -15.73
N ASN A 428 12.40 1.16 -15.30
CA ASN A 428 12.85 2.46 -15.79
C ASN A 428 14.18 2.93 -15.16
N GLN A 429 14.83 2.09 -14.35
CA GLN A 429 16.08 2.35 -13.63
C GLN A 429 15.99 3.50 -12.62
N ASN A 430 14.78 3.83 -12.15
CA ASN A 430 14.61 4.76 -11.05
C ASN A 430 15.16 4.16 -9.73
N THR A 431 15.30 5.00 -8.71
CA THR A 431 15.96 4.60 -7.45
C THR A 431 15.02 3.76 -6.59
N PHE A 432 15.18 2.43 -6.64
CA PHE A 432 14.46 1.51 -5.75
C PHE A 432 14.85 1.74 -4.29
N THR A 433 13.88 2.14 -3.46
CA THR A 433 14.09 2.46 -2.05
C THR A 433 13.57 1.35 -1.15
N GLU A 434 14.41 0.80 -0.27
CA GLU A 434 13.98 -0.16 0.74
C GLU A 434 13.27 0.55 1.90
N TRP A 435 11.94 0.64 1.81
CA TRP A 435 11.05 1.20 2.84
C TRP A 435 10.84 0.27 4.04
N TYR A 436 10.92 -1.05 3.82
CA TYR A 436 10.70 -2.07 4.84
C TYR A 436 11.89 -3.03 4.91
N ARG A 437 12.47 -3.21 6.11
CA ARG A 437 13.66 -4.04 6.33
C ARG A 437 13.35 -5.45 6.83
N GLY A 438 12.07 -5.81 6.99
CA GLY A 438 11.67 -7.13 7.51
C GLY A 438 11.58 -7.20 9.03
N THR A 439 11.34 -6.07 9.72
CA THR A 439 11.14 -6.07 11.18
C THR A 439 9.73 -5.61 11.52
N GLU A 440 9.01 -6.40 12.33
CA GLU A 440 7.63 -6.12 12.77
C GLU A 440 7.48 -4.73 13.44
N ASN A 441 8.57 -4.17 13.97
CA ASN A 441 8.57 -2.86 14.60
C ASN A 441 8.40 -1.69 13.61
N GLU A 442 8.71 -1.88 12.34
CA GLU A 442 8.54 -0.89 11.26
C GLU A 442 7.09 -0.87 10.73
N ILE A 443 6.29 -1.90 11.01
CA ILE A 443 4.87 -1.94 10.65
C ILE A 443 4.09 -1.00 11.60
N PRO A 444 3.31 -0.03 11.09
CA PRO A 444 2.48 0.84 11.92
C PRO A 444 1.58 0.03 12.85
N LYS A 445 1.40 0.51 14.10
CA LYS A 445 0.63 -0.21 15.13
C LYS A 445 -0.80 -0.51 14.72
N GLU A 446 -1.38 0.34 13.88
CA GLU A 446 -2.74 0.22 13.35
C GLU A 446 -2.94 -1.02 12.46
N TYR A 447 -1.85 -1.58 11.92
CA TYR A 447 -1.88 -2.73 11.02
C TYR A 447 -1.41 -4.04 11.68
N ARG A 448 -1.06 -4.00 12.97
CA ARG A 448 -0.65 -5.18 13.73
C ARG A 448 -1.89 -5.87 14.32
N VAL A 449 -2.13 -7.10 13.88
CA VAL A 449 -3.33 -7.87 14.19
C VAL A 449 -3.04 -8.97 15.21
N MET A 450 -1.78 -9.43 15.29
CA MET A 450 -1.35 -10.42 16.27
C MET A 450 -1.24 -9.84 17.68
N SER A 451 -2.38 -9.73 18.36
CA SER A 451 -2.47 -9.56 19.82
C SER A 451 -3.09 -10.81 20.42
N PHE A 452 -2.32 -11.63 21.15
CA PHE A 452 -2.86 -12.78 21.88
C PHE A 452 -3.85 -12.33 22.98
N PRO A 453 -4.83 -13.17 23.38
CA PRO A 453 -5.78 -12.81 24.42
C PRO A 453 -5.04 -12.51 25.72
N GLN A 454 -5.34 -11.38 26.36
CA GLN A 454 -5.09 -11.27 27.80
C GLN A 454 -6.06 -12.26 28.48
N PRO A 455 -5.57 -13.13 29.39
CA PRO A 455 -6.47 -13.93 30.21
C PRO A 455 -7.42 -12.98 30.94
N GLU A 456 -8.69 -13.38 31.07
CA GLU A 456 -9.70 -12.65 31.84
C GLU A 456 -9.16 -12.37 33.24
N HIS A 457 -8.64 -11.15 33.44
CA HIS A 457 -8.28 -10.68 34.77
C HIS A 457 -9.58 -10.31 35.48
N ASP A 458 -10.01 -11.20 36.37
CA ASP A 458 -11.06 -10.98 37.35
C ASP A 458 -10.96 -9.57 37.95
N GLY A 459 -11.95 -8.74 37.61
CA GLY A 459 -12.59 -7.63 38.33
C GLY A 459 -11.91 -6.79 39.44
N GLN A 460 -10.62 -6.88 39.76
CA GLN A 460 -10.05 -6.23 40.95
C GLN A 460 -8.91 -5.22 40.68
N ASP A 461 -8.26 -5.24 39.52
CA ASP A 461 -7.16 -4.29 39.21
C ASP A 461 -7.57 -3.02 38.43
N LYS A 462 -8.87 -2.71 38.36
CA LYS A 462 -9.36 -1.41 37.87
C LYS A 462 -9.23 -0.27 38.89
N THR A 463 -8.72 -0.52 40.09
CA THR A 463 -8.61 0.49 41.16
C THR A 463 -7.20 1.00 41.42
N PHE A 464 -6.16 0.42 40.80
CA PHE A 464 -4.76 0.87 40.98
C PHE A 464 -4.21 1.76 39.86
N MET A 465 -4.90 1.86 38.72
CA MET A 465 -4.46 2.68 37.58
C MET A 465 -4.84 4.17 37.70
N ASP A 466 -5.76 4.54 38.59
CA ASP A 466 -6.23 5.93 38.76
C ASP A 466 -5.52 6.71 39.88
N ALA A 467 -4.54 6.11 40.57
CA ALA A 467 -3.77 6.74 41.64
C ALA A 467 -2.31 7.08 41.25
N ALA A 468 -1.77 6.54 40.15
CA ALA A 468 -0.39 6.76 39.72
C ALA A 468 -0.20 7.98 38.80
N ALA A 469 -1.26 8.58 38.29
CA ALA A 469 -1.20 9.78 37.45
C ALA A 469 -1.00 11.09 38.25
N THR A 470 -1.19 11.06 39.58
CA THR A 470 -1.12 12.27 40.43
C THR A 470 0.18 12.43 41.23
N GLU A 471 1.15 11.52 41.11
CA GLU A 471 2.44 11.62 41.84
C GLU A 471 3.65 11.95 40.96
N GLN A 472 3.47 12.34 39.69
CA GLN A 472 4.60 12.71 38.81
C GLN A 472 4.95 14.21 38.77
N THR A 473 4.24 15.08 39.48
CA THR A 473 4.58 16.52 39.53
C THR A 473 5.36 16.97 40.76
N ASP A 474 5.55 16.13 41.79
CA ASP A 474 6.33 16.50 42.97
C ASP A 474 7.31 15.37 43.37
N ARG A 475 8.52 15.40 42.81
CA ARG A 475 9.80 15.01 43.44
C ARG A 475 10.95 15.08 42.43
N THR A 476 11.35 16.30 42.10
CA THR A 476 12.77 16.56 41.85
C THR A 476 13.44 16.74 43.22
N ALA A 477 14.39 15.85 43.55
CA ALA A 477 15.45 15.96 44.57
C ALA A 477 15.57 14.71 45.46
N ALA A 478 16.61 13.91 45.17
CA ALA A 478 17.61 13.38 46.11
C ALA A 478 18.10 11.99 45.65
N GLU A 479 19.31 11.96 45.09
CA GLU A 479 20.11 10.74 44.94
C GLU A 479 20.25 10.00 46.28
N GLN A 480 19.99 8.70 46.27
CA GLN A 480 20.67 7.74 47.13
C GLN A 480 21.18 6.56 46.30
N PRO A 481 22.45 6.16 46.44
CA PRO A 481 23.01 5.01 45.75
C PRO A 481 22.49 3.71 46.39
N GLN A 482 21.76 2.90 45.63
CA GLN A 482 21.39 1.55 46.05
C GLN A 482 22.46 0.53 45.61
N GLU A 483 22.86 -0.32 46.55
CA GLU A 483 23.98 -1.26 46.50
C GLU A 483 23.90 -2.26 45.34
N PRO A 484 25.06 -2.70 44.77
CA PRO A 484 25.08 -3.74 43.74
C PRO A 484 24.60 -5.07 44.33
N ARG A 485 23.41 -5.52 43.90
CA ARG A 485 22.88 -6.84 44.23
C ARG A 485 23.82 -7.94 43.65
N PRO A 486 24.03 -9.06 44.36
CA PRO A 486 25.15 -9.96 44.12
C PRO A 486 25.04 -10.67 42.76
N VAL A 487 26.08 -10.54 41.95
CA VAL A 487 26.28 -11.31 40.71
C VAL A 487 26.39 -12.78 41.10
N ILE A 488 25.39 -13.61 40.79
CA ILE A 488 25.45 -15.06 41.01
C ILE A 488 26.31 -15.67 39.90
N PRO A 489 27.54 -16.16 40.17
CA PRO A 489 28.36 -16.76 39.14
C PRO A 489 27.84 -18.15 38.79
N ILE A 490 27.64 -18.43 37.50
CA ILE A 490 27.31 -19.76 36.97
C ILE A 490 28.52 -20.69 37.17
N VAL A 491 28.57 -21.37 38.32
CA VAL A 491 29.47 -22.50 38.56
C VAL A 491 28.88 -23.72 37.87
N LEU A 492 29.57 -24.24 36.84
CA LEU A 492 29.21 -25.50 36.18
C LEU A 492 29.89 -26.64 36.94
N THR A 493 29.13 -27.56 37.51
CA THR A 493 29.67 -28.69 38.28
C THR A 493 29.85 -29.97 37.46
N SER A 494 29.39 -30.02 36.20
CA SER A 494 29.43 -31.22 35.36
C SER A 494 30.63 -31.25 34.38
N GLY A 495 31.22 -32.43 34.18
CA GLY A 495 32.41 -32.64 33.34
C GLY A 495 32.13 -32.85 31.84
N LYS A 496 30.88 -33.11 31.45
CA LYS A 496 30.50 -33.49 30.07
C LYS A 496 29.84 -32.33 29.30
N PRO A 497 30.13 -32.14 27.99
CA PRO A 497 29.67 -30.98 27.22
C PRO A 497 28.15 -30.95 26.96
N ALA A 498 27.50 -32.11 26.82
CA ALA A 498 26.05 -32.20 26.60
C ALA A 498 25.24 -31.84 27.85
N GLU A 499 25.73 -32.20 29.04
CA GLU A 499 25.10 -31.85 30.31
C GLU A 499 25.26 -30.37 30.64
N LYS A 500 26.38 -29.74 30.24
CA LYS A 500 26.57 -28.28 30.35
C LYS A 500 25.59 -27.49 29.49
N LEU A 501 25.27 -27.98 28.29
CA LEU A 501 24.29 -27.33 27.42
C LEU A 501 22.88 -27.42 28.02
N LYS A 502 22.54 -28.55 28.65
CA LYS A 502 21.28 -28.70 29.38
C LYS A 502 21.21 -27.80 30.62
N GLU A 503 22.27 -27.68 31.40
CA GLU A 503 22.28 -26.76 32.54
C GLU A 503 22.17 -25.28 32.12
N ILE A 504 22.64 -24.95 30.91
CA ILE A 504 22.51 -23.62 30.31
C ILE A 504 21.09 -23.40 29.74
N THR A 505 20.43 -24.43 29.17
CA THR A 505 19.02 -24.31 28.74
C THR A 505 18.10 -24.15 29.95
N ASP A 506 18.26 -24.95 30.99
CA ASP A 506 17.34 -24.99 32.12
C ASP A 506 17.39 -23.67 32.93
N ARG A 507 18.58 -23.06 33.08
CA ARG A 507 18.70 -21.72 33.68
C ARG A 507 18.19 -20.60 32.78
N LEU A 508 18.24 -20.79 31.46
CA LEU A 508 17.67 -19.84 30.51
C LEU A 508 16.15 -19.85 30.61
N GLU A 509 15.55 -21.03 30.67
CA GLU A 509 14.11 -21.20 30.89
C GLU A 509 13.69 -20.57 32.22
N GLN A 510 14.43 -20.83 33.31
CA GLN A 510 14.12 -20.26 34.61
C GLN A 510 14.11 -18.72 34.62
N GLY A 511 15.09 -18.06 34.00
CA GLY A 511 15.07 -16.60 33.97
C GLY A 511 14.27 -15.97 32.84
N ILE A 512 13.73 -16.75 31.89
CA ILE A 512 12.59 -16.34 31.06
C ILE A 512 11.32 -16.27 31.93
N THR A 513 11.14 -17.20 32.87
CA THR A 513 10.02 -17.15 33.81
C THR A 513 10.15 -15.97 34.80
N GLU A 514 11.37 -15.67 35.26
CA GLU A 514 11.65 -14.53 36.15
C GLU A 514 11.71 -13.16 35.41
N LEU A 515 11.64 -13.15 34.07
CA LEU A 515 11.65 -11.93 33.25
C LEU A 515 10.33 -11.15 33.31
N PHE A 516 9.27 -11.77 33.82
CA PHE A 516 7.96 -11.14 34.01
C PHE A 516 7.86 -10.24 35.27
N ASP A 517 8.92 -10.18 36.09
CA ASP A 517 9.05 -9.19 37.16
C ASP A 517 9.58 -7.84 36.61
N SER A 518 8.85 -6.75 36.91
CA SER A 518 9.01 -5.43 36.28
C SER A 518 10.42 -4.80 36.39
N GLU A 519 11.14 -5.04 37.48
CA GLU A 519 12.51 -4.52 37.65
C GLU A 519 13.50 -5.21 36.70
N ARG A 520 13.37 -6.53 36.51
CA ARG A 520 14.29 -7.33 35.66
C ARG A 520 14.01 -7.13 34.18
N TYR A 521 12.74 -6.92 33.82
CA TYR A 521 12.35 -6.55 32.46
C TYR A 521 13.01 -5.24 32.01
N ARG A 522 13.06 -4.23 32.90
CA ARG A 522 13.72 -2.95 32.60
C ARG A 522 15.23 -3.10 32.36
N GLU A 523 15.90 -3.93 33.16
CA GLU A 523 17.32 -4.23 32.97
C GLU A 523 17.56 -5.00 31.66
N TYR A 524 16.69 -5.94 31.33
CA TYR A 524 16.71 -6.66 30.07
C TYR A 524 16.56 -5.72 28.86
N LEU A 525 15.58 -4.81 28.87
CA LEU A 525 15.40 -3.82 27.80
C LEU A 525 16.65 -2.93 27.63
N LYS A 526 17.34 -2.61 28.73
CA LYS A 526 18.59 -1.83 28.72
C LYS A 526 19.78 -2.60 28.14
N VAL A 527 19.81 -3.92 28.30
CA VAL A 527 20.83 -4.79 27.69
C VAL A 527 20.51 -5.03 26.21
N MET A 528 19.23 -5.21 25.87
CA MET A 528 18.75 -5.38 24.49
C MET A 528 19.06 -4.14 23.63
N SER A 529 18.90 -2.93 24.18
CA SER A 529 19.25 -1.70 23.45
C SER A 529 20.75 -1.58 23.15
N LYS A 530 21.62 -2.17 23.98
CA LYS A 530 23.08 -2.14 23.80
C LYS A 530 23.63 -3.28 22.94
N PHE A 531 23.00 -4.45 22.99
CA PHE A 531 23.45 -5.67 22.32
C PHE A 531 22.44 -6.17 21.27
N HIS A 532 21.90 -5.25 20.47
CA HIS A 532 20.91 -5.55 19.43
C HIS A 532 21.44 -6.50 18.33
N ASN A 533 22.77 -6.68 18.22
CA ASN A 533 23.42 -7.58 17.26
C ASN A 533 23.58 -9.03 17.76
N TYR A 534 23.17 -9.34 19.00
CA TYR A 534 23.22 -10.69 19.55
C TYR A 534 21.82 -11.33 19.54
N SER A 535 21.75 -12.65 19.36
CA SER A 535 20.47 -13.37 19.38
C SER A 535 19.76 -13.21 20.72
N PHE A 536 18.42 -13.23 20.73
CA PHE A 536 17.58 -13.08 21.93
C PHE A 536 18.09 -13.94 23.11
N ARG A 537 18.39 -15.21 22.83
CA ARG A 537 18.92 -16.16 23.80
C ARG A 537 20.27 -15.72 24.40
N ASN A 538 21.16 -15.15 23.58
CA ASN A 538 22.43 -14.62 24.04
C ASN A 538 22.25 -13.32 24.81
N THR A 539 21.34 -12.44 24.41
CA THR A 539 21.01 -11.18 25.09
C THR A 539 20.48 -11.44 26.51
N VAL A 540 19.60 -12.44 26.68
CA VAL A 540 19.14 -12.90 28.00
C VAL A 540 20.30 -13.46 28.83
N LEU A 541 21.16 -14.30 28.24
CA LEU A 541 22.35 -14.84 28.94
C LEU A 541 23.34 -13.75 29.40
N ILE A 542 23.48 -12.69 28.61
CA ILE A 542 24.34 -11.54 28.95
C ILE A 542 23.71 -10.77 30.10
N ALA A 543 22.40 -10.47 30.03
CA ALA A 543 21.68 -9.78 31.09
C ALA A 543 21.76 -10.51 32.44
N MET A 544 21.66 -11.85 32.43
CA MET A 544 21.79 -12.69 33.62
C MET A 544 23.19 -12.72 34.23
N GLN A 545 24.23 -12.68 33.38
CA GLN A 545 25.62 -12.85 33.84
C GLN A 545 26.30 -11.52 34.16
N LYS A 546 25.96 -10.45 33.43
CA LYS A 546 26.55 -9.11 33.56
C LYS A 546 25.64 -8.04 32.93
N PRO A 547 24.61 -7.56 33.65
CA PRO A 547 23.64 -6.60 33.12
C PRO A 547 24.25 -5.20 32.84
N ASP A 548 25.39 -4.88 33.44
CA ASP A 548 26.18 -3.67 33.23
C ASP A 548 27.12 -3.75 32.01
N ALA A 549 27.15 -4.89 31.30
CA ALA A 549 27.98 -5.07 30.12
C ALA A 549 27.69 -3.97 29.07
N SER A 550 28.75 -3.43 28.49
CA SER A 550 28.64 -2.40 27.43
C SER A 550 29.30 -2.83 26.12
N LEU A 551 30.21 -3.81 26.17
CA LEU A 551 30.82 -4.40 24.98
C LEU A 551 31.27 -5.84 25.30
N LEU A 552 31.14 -6.74 24.32
CA LEU A 552 31.53 -8.13 24.41
C LEU A 552 32.48 -8.48 23.27
N ALA A 553 33.62 -9.08 23.60
CA ALA A 553 34.57 -9.57 22.62
C ALA A 553 35.33 -10.79 23.17
N GLY A 554 35.87 -11.61 22.27
CA GLY A 554 36.74 -12.72 22.62
C GLY A 554 38.06 -12.24 23.25
N PHE A 555 38.71 -13.09 24.05
CA PHE A 555 39.93 -12.73 24.78
C PHE A 555 41.05 -12.19 23.88
N SER A 556 41.29 -12.83 22.73
CA SER A 556 42.26 -12.37 21.73
C SER A 556 41.79 -11.11 21.00
N ALA A 557 40.48 -10.95 20.78
CA ALA A 557 39.90 -9.79 20.12
C ALA A 557 40.04 -8.51 20.96
N TRP A 558 39.99 -8.60 22.30
CA TRP A 558 40.30 -7.46 23.17
C TRP A 558 41.71 -6.91 22.95
N LYS A 559 42.69 -7.80 22.78
CA LYS A 559 44.07 -7.41 22.54
C LYS A 559 44.32 -6.94 21.12
N ASN A 560 43.75 -7.62 20.12
CA ASN A 560 44.06 -7.37 18.71
C ASN A 560 43.23 -6.24 18.08
N ASN A 561 41.97 -6.07 18.49
CA ASN A 561 41.05 -5.12 17.85
C ASN A 561 40.82 -3.87 18.70
N PHE A 562 41.03 -3.95 20.01
CA PHE A 562 40.74 -2.86 20.94
C PHE A 562 41.94 -2.41 21.77
N GLU A 563 43.11 -3.04 21.57
CA GLU A 563 44.37 -2.77 22.30
C GLU A 563 44.22 -2.79 23.85
N ARG A 564 43.26 -3.56 24.36
CA ARG A 564 42.93 -3.65 25.79
C ARG A 564 43.25 -5.05 26.32
N ASN A 565 43.70 -5.12 27.58
CA ASN A 565 43.97 -6.39 28.26
C ASN A 565 42.92 -6.66 29.35
N VAL A 566 42.46 -7.91 29.43
CA VAL A 566 41.57 -8.37 30.50
C VAL A 566 42.31 -8.37 31.83
N MET A 567 41.71 -7.77 32.86
CA MET A 567 42.30 -7.71 34.21
C MET A 567 42.43 -9.12 34.82
N ARG A 568 43.51 -9.34 35.57
CA ARG A 568 43.83 -10.63 36.17
C ARG A 568 42.82 -10.96 37.29
N GLY A 569 41.99 -11.97 37.09
CA GLY A 569 40.98 -12.43 38.06
C GLY A 569 39.54 -12.40 37.53
N GLU A 570 39.30 -11.71 36.41
CA GLU A 570 37.97 -11.63 35.78
C GLU A 570 37.54 -12.95 35.13
N LYS A 571 36.26 -13.29 35.27
CA LYS A 571 35.65 -14.49 34.66
C LYS A 571 34.95 -14.12 33.37
N GLY A 572 35.18 -14.91 32.31
CA GLY A 572 34.50 -14.72 31.03
C GLY A 572 33.00 -15.02 31.11
N ILE A 573 32.21 -14.29 30.33
CA ILE A 573 30.77 -14.51 30.15
C ILE A 573 30.56 -15.60 29.11
N LYS A 574 29.59 -16.50 29.34
CA LYS A 574 29.25 -17.57 28.40
C LYS A 574 28.19 -17.08 27.41
N ILE A 575 28.48 -17.29 26.13
CA ILE A 575 27.59 -16.96 25.01
C ILE A 575 27.47 -18.23 24.16
N ILE A 576 26.28 -18.48 23.61
CA ILE A 576 26.04 -19.60 22.69
C ILE A 576 26.50 -19.16 21.30
N ALA A 577 27.46 -19.88 20.74
CA ALA A 577 27.93 -19.68 19.37
C ALA A 577 27.64 -20.94 18.54
N PRO A 578 27.26 -20.81 17.27
CA PRO A 578 27.18 -21.95 16.36
C PRO A 578 28.56 -22.59 16.25
N SER A 579 28.62 -23.92 16.23
CA SER A 579 29.88 -24.66 16.07
C SER A 579 30.33 -24.57 14.61
N PRO A 580 31.41 -23.84 14.28
CA PRO A 580 32.00 -23.92 12.95
C PRO A 580 32.85 -25.19 12.86
N TYR A 581 32.77 -25.86 11.72
CA TYR A 581 33.67 -26.95 11.32
C TYR A 581 35.14 -26.56 11.56
N LYS A 582 35.95 -27.51 12.05
CA LYS A 582 37.38 -27.32 12.30
C LYS A 582 38.14 -27.23 10.96
N ILE A 583 38.45 -26.02 10.50
CA ILE A 583 39.47 -25.83 9.44
C ILE A 583 40.85 -25.90 10.10
N LYS A 584 41.71 -26.80 9.60
CA LYS A 584 43.13 -26.80 9.97
C LYS A 584 43.79 -25.61 9.30
N GLN A 585 44.25 -24.67 10.11
CA GLN A 585 45.04 -23.53 9.64
C GLN A 585 46.47 -24.04 9.36
N GLU A 586 46.90 -24.01 8.11
CA GLU A 586 48.31 -24.25 7.78
C GLU A 586 49.15 -23.08 8.31
N MET A 587 49.87 -23.31 9.40
CA MET A 587 50.95 -22.42 9.83
C MET A 587 52.23 -22.79 9.08
N GLN A 588 52.85 -21.81 8.43
CA GLN A 588 54.23 -21.98 7.96
C GLN A 588 55.13 -22.24 9.17
N LYS A 589 55.83 -23.37 9.12
CA LYS A 589 56.85 -23.75 10.08
C LYS A 589 58.07 -22.86 9.87
N ILE A 590 58.16 -21.76 10.62
CA ILE A 590 59.42 -21.06 10.79
C ILE A 590 60.10 -21.69 11.99
N ASP A 591 61.05 -22.58 11.72
CA ASP A 591 62.13 -22.82 12.66
C ASP A 591 63.44 -22.87 11.84
N PRO A 592 64.43 -22.03 12.17
CA PRO A 592 65.74 -22.09 11.56
C PRO A 592 66.59 -23.10 12.34
N HIS A 593 66.69 -24.33 11.82
CA HIS A 593 67.86 -25.18 12.01
C HIS A 593 67.92 -26.31 10.98
#